data_AF-A0A7S1QEG0-F1
#
_entry.id   AF-A0A7S1QEG0-F1
#
_cell.length_a   1.000
_cell.length_b   1.000
_cell.length_c   1.000
_cell.angle_alpha   90.00
_cell.angle_beta   90.00
_cell.angle_gamma   90.00
#
_symmetry.space_group_name_H-M   'P 1'
#
loop_
_entity.id
_entity.type
_entity.pdbx_description
1 polymer ?
#
loop_
_entity_poly.entity_id
_entity_poly.type
_entity_poly.pdbx_seq_one_letter_code
_entity_poly.pdbx_strand_id
1 'polypeptide(L)'
;VSDLQELGHHAESFASSEKADWSTRAAGVLLVPELSEPLELDFAAMESLKGWIRKGGHLLVCGDYFGHNGRFLNSMFGWSLQGVLSYGTPSRGEECGIFCKGPQRLEVNPEVSCYAGGLLPAGAQAVYRDAGSVCVFTAELGSGRVTYLGFDWYNTTRRNWVQ
;
A
#
# COMPACT_ATOMS: atom_id res chain seq x y z
N VAL A 1 5.50 13.82 -2.96
CA VAL A 1 6.92 14.02 -2.57
C VAL A 1 7.07 15.29 -1.74
N SER A 2 6.58 16.44 -2.21
CA SER A 2 6.64 17.71 -1.45
C SER A 2 6.02 17.61 -0.05
N ASP A 3 4.91 16.89 0.07
CA ASP A 3 4.24 16.59 1.33
C ASP A 3 5.05 15.75 2.32
N LEU A 4 5.70 14.69 1.83
CA LEU A 4 6.59 13.88 2.66
C LEU A 4 7.78 14.72 3.14
N GLN A 5 8.30 15.59 2.29
CA GLN A 5 9.38 16.53 2.63
C GLN A 5 8.92 17.58 3.63
N GLU A 6 7.69 18.11 3.51
CA GLU A 6 7.07 19.03 4.48
C GLU A 6 6.92 18.40 5.87
N LEU A 7 6.67 17.09 5.92
CA LEU A 7 6.63 16.30 7.16
C LEU A 7 8.04 15.92 7.69
N GLY A 8 9.11 16.37 7.03
CA GLY A 8 10.50 16.15 7.45
C GLY A 8 11.10 14.84 6.96
N HIS A 9 10.45 14.11 6.04
CA HIS A 9 11.01 12.90 5.44
C HIS A 9 11.92 13.23 4.25
N HIS A 10 13.02 12.49 4.13
CA HIS A 10 13.82 12.50 2.91
C HIS A 10 13.13 11.65 1.83
N ALA A 11 12.51 12.31 0.85
CA ALA A 11 11.80 11.64 -0.24
C ALA A 11 12.37 12.06 -1.61
N GLU A 12 12.54 11.08 -2.48
CA GLU A 12 12.99 11.26 -3.87
C GLU A 12 12.07 10.44 -4.78
N SER A 13 11.64 11.04 -5.90
CA SER A 13 10.86 10.36 -6.93
C SER A 13 11.76 9.74 -8.00
N PHE A 14 11.33 8.60 -8.53
CA PHE A 14 11.86 8.02 -9.75
C PHE A 14 10.71 7.49 -10.59
N ALA A 15 10.91 7.42 -11.92
CA ALA A 15 9.90 7.00 -12.89
C ALA A 15 10.44 5.84 -13.74
N SER A 16 10.83 4.76 -13.05
CA SER A 16 11.51 3.62 -13.65
C SER A 16 11.20 2.34 -12.87
N SER A 17 11.12 1.23 -13.59
CA SER A 17 11.00 -0.11 -13.03
C SER A 17 12.36 -0.78 -12.79
N GLU A 18 13.46 -0.10 -13.14
CA GLU A 18 14.80 -0.65 -13.05
C GLU A 18 15.22 -0.90 -11.61
N LYS A 19 15.85 -2.06 -11.40
CA LYS A 19 16.34 -2.49 -10.09
C LYS A 19 17.26 -1.45 -9.42
N ALA A 20 18.07 -0.74 -10.21
CA ALA A 20 19.04 0.22 -9.68
C ALA A 20 18.38 1.32 -8.86
N ASP A 21 17.15 1.69 -9.22
CA ASP A 21 16.46 2.85 -8.63
C ASP A 21 15.89 2.57 -7.23
N TRP A 22 15.57 1.32 -6.91
CA TRP A 22 15.03 0.94 -5.60
C TRP A 22 15.94 0.04 -4.75
N SER A 23 16.90 -0.68 -5.35
CA SER A 23 17.73 -1.67 -4.62
C SER A 23 18.94 -1.11 -3.86
N THR A 24 19.31 0.16 -4.09
CA THR A 24 20.50 0.79 -3.47
C THR A 24 20.27 1.30 -2.04
N ARG A 25 19.01 1.28 -1.55
CA ARG A 25 18.64 1.83 -0.24
C ARG A 25 18.43 0.71 0.78
N ALA A 26 19.42 0.50 1.66
CA ALA A 26 19.46 -0.65 2.58
C ALA A 26 18.32 -0.69 3.62
N ALA A 27 17.67 0.44 3.92
CA ALA A 27 16.45 0.53 4.71
C ALA A 27 15.65 1.76 4.24
N GLY A 28 14.35 1.61 4.03
CA GLY A 28 13.50 2.70 3.56
C GLY A 28 12.10 2.25 3.20
N VAL A 29 11.30 3.22 2.77
CA VAL A 29 9.95 3.00 2.26
C VAL A 29 9.97 3.20 0.75
N LEU A 30 9.49 2.23 0.01
CA LEU A 30 9.13 2.38 -1.40
C LEU A 30 7.63 2.63 -1.48
N LEU A 31 7.24 3.83 -1.92
CA LEU A 31 5.84 4.21 -2.11
C LEU A 31 5.44 4.06 -3.58
N VAL A 32 4.37 3.31 -3.84
CA VAL A 32 3.67 3.23 -5.12
C VAL A 32 2.33 3.96 -4.94
N PRO A 33 2.25 5.26 -5.31
CA PRO A 33 1.07 6.06 -5.04
C PRO A 33 -0.10 5.67 -5.95
N GLU A 34 0.08 5.80 -7.26
CA GLU A 34 -0.91 5.41 -8.25
C GLU A 34 -0.17 4.98 -9.50
N LEU A 35 -0.52 3.81 -10.03
CA LEU A 35 -0.06 3.37 -11.34
C LEU A 35 -1.12 3.75 -12.36
N SER A 36 -0.81 4.70 -13.26
CA SER A 36 -1.69 5.05 -14.37
C SER A 36 -1.80 3.95 -15.41
N GLU A 37 -0.80 3.07 -15.46
CA GLU A 37 -0.71 1.91 -16.36
C GLU A 37 -0.26 0.67 -15.57
N PRO A 38 -0.59 -0.55 -16.01
CA PRO A 38 -0.10 -1.77 -15.37
C PRO A 38 1.43 -1.80 -15.29
N LEU A 39 1.95 -2.06 -14.09
CA LEU A 39 3.38 -2.29 -13.88
C LEU A 39 3.67 -3.79 -13.85
N GLU A 40 4.42 -4.26 -14.86
CA GLU A 40 4.97 -5.61 -14.87
C GLU A 40 6.48 -5.53 -14.62
N LEU A 41 6.92 -6.23 -13.59
CA LEU A 41 8.35 -6.43 -13.32
C LEU A 41 8.77 -7.77 -13.94
N ASP A 42 9.96 -7.78 -14.56
CA ASP A 42 10.56 -9.05 -14.91
C ASP A 42 10.88 -9.88 -13.65
N PHE A 43 11.18 -11.17 -13.84
CA PHE A 43 11.44 -12.08 -12.73
C PHE A 43 12.59 -11.61 -11.83
N ALA A 44 13.65 -11.04 -12.41
CA ALA A 44 14.83 -10.61 -11.67
C ALA A 44 14.55 -9.38 -10.81
N ALA A 45 13.81 -8.40 -11.34
CA ALA A 45 13.36 -7.21 -10.64
C ALA A 45 12.37 -7.58 -9.53
N MET A 46 11.37 -8.42 -9.82
CA MET A 46 10.42 -8.93 -8.84
C MET A 46 11.13 -9.62 -7.67
N GLU A 47 12.01 -10.59 -7.93
CA GLU A 47 12.70 -11.32 -6.85
C GLU A 47 13.66 -10.44 -6.08
N SER A 48 14.31 -9.48 -6.74
CA SER A 48 15.15 -8.51 -6.04
C SER A 48 14.31 -7.60 -5.13
N LEU A 49 13.09 -7.21 -5.51
CA LEU A 49 12.23 -6.35 -4.69
C LEU A 49 11.69 -7.12 -3.49
N LYS A 50 11.24 -8.36 -3.70
CA LYS A 50 10.92 -9.28 -2.60
C LYS A 50 12.11 -9.50 -1.68
N GLY A 51 13.31 -9.66 -2.23
CA GLY A 51 14.55 -9.82 -1.47
C GLY A 51 14.87 -8.60 -0.60
N TRP A 52 14.63 -7.40 -1.11
CA TRP A 52 14.76 -6.15 -0.35
C TRP A 52 13.73 -6.06 0.79
N ILE A 53 12.45 -6.38 0.52
CA ILE A 53 11.42 -6.41 1.57
C ILE A 53 11.79 -7.44 2.65
N ARG A 54 12.18 -8.66 2.27
CA ARG A 54 12.61 -9.70 3.23
C ARG A 54 13.72 -9.25 4.18
N LYS A 55 14.56 -8.30 3.76
CA LYS A 55 15.67 -7.74 4.54
C LYS A 55 15.31 -6.50 5.37
N GLY A 56 14.05 -6.09 5.41
CA GLY A 56 13.58 -4.94 6.22
C GLY A 56 13.01 -3.78 5.40
N GLY A 57 12.93 -3.89 4.08
CA GLY A 57 12.27 -2.88 3.25
C GLY A 57 10.75 -2.83 3.49
N HIS A 58 10.17 -1.64 3.38
CA HIS A 58 8.72 -1.43 3.45
C HIS A 58 8.18 -1.00 2.08
N LEU A 59 7.36 -1.85 1.47
CA LEU A 59 6.58 -1.49 0.28
C LEU A 59 5.23 -0.92 0.72
N LEU A 60 4.97 0.35 0.42
CA LEU A 60 3.70 1.03 0.64
C LEU A 60 3.01 1.23 -0.70
N VAL A 61 1.78 0.73 -0.86
CA VAL A 61 1.01 0.80 -2.09
C VAL A 61 -0.32 1.46 -1.81
N CYS A 62 -0.72 2.45 -2.59
CA CYS A 62 -1.98 3.15 -2.38
C CYS A 62 -3.10 2.63 -3.31
N GLY A 63 -4.32 3.07 -3.10
CA GLY A 63 -5.46 2.75 -3.93
C GLY A 63 -5.35 3.45 -5.27
N ASP A 64 -6.01 2.88 -6.27
CA ASP A 64 -6.14 3.48 -7.59
C ASP A 64 -7.51 3.10 -8.15
N TYR A 65 -8.09 3.97 -8.97
CA TYR A 65 -9.42 3.76 -9.53
C TYR A 65 -9.47 2.56 -10.49
N PHE A 66 -8.38 2.30 -11.22
CA PHE A 66 -8.33 1.28 -12.28
C PHE A 66 -7.92 -0.13 -11.78
N GLY A 67 -7.56 -0.26 -10.51
CA GLY A 67 -7.05 -1.48 -9.88
C GLY A 67 -5.65 -1.92 -10.36
N HIS A 68 -4.85 -1.04 -10.95
CA HIS A 68 -3.46 -1.33 -11.36
C HIS A 68 -2.59 -1.75 -10.18
N ASN A 69 -2.71 -1.08 -9.04
CA ASN A 69 -1.91 -1.36 -7.85
C ASN A 69 -2.29 -2.73 -7.26
N GLY A 70 -3.57 -3.09 -7.30
CA GLY A 70 -4.04 -4.42 -6.90
C GLY A 70 -3.51 -5.53 -7.81
N ARG A 71 -3.52 -5.30 -9.13
CA ARG A 71 -2.92 -6.24 -10.11
C ARG A 71 -1.42 -6.39 -9.91
N PHE A 72 -0.71 -5.28 -9.67
CA PHE A 72 0.70 -5.30 -9.32
C PHE A 72 0.98 -6.16 -8.08
N LEU A 73 0.22 -5.99 -7.00
CA LEU A 73 0.36 -6.81 -5.79
C LEU A 73 0.09 -8.30 -6.05
N ASN A 74 -0.96 -8.62 -6.81
CA ASN A 74 -1.29 -10.00 -7.18
C ASN A 74 -0.16 -10.64 -7.99
N SER A 75 0.35 -9.95 -9.02
CA SER A 75 1.46 -10.43 -9.85
C SER A 75 2.76 -10.58 -9.06
N MET A 76 3.08 -9.62 -8.18
CA MET A 76 4.27 -9.65 -7.34
C MET A 76 4.26 -10.84 -6.40
N PHE A 77 3.18 -11.03 -5.64
CA PHE A 77 3.19 -11.94 -4.48
C PHE A 77 2.41 -13.23 -4.71
N GLY A 78 1.79 -13.42 -5.86
CA GLY A 78 0.89 -14.55 -6.13
C GLY A 78 -0.40 -14.46 -5.30
N TRP A 79 -0.82 -13.24 -4.96
CA TRP A 79 -2.06 -13.00 -4.22
C TRP A 79 -3.28 -12.99 -5.15
N SER A 80 -4.46 -13.05 -4.54
CA SER A 80 -5.75 -13.07 -5.24
C SER A 80 -6.67 -11.95 -4.76
N LEU A 81 -6.11 -10.76 -4.52
CA LEU A 81 -6.87 -9.59 -4.09
C LEU A 81 -7.97 -9.28 -5.11
N GLN A 82 -9.20 -9.11 -4.62
CA GLN A 82 -10.35 -8.72 -5.42
C GLN A 82 -10.85 -7.35 -4.98
N GLY A 83 -10.74 -6.37 -5.88
CA GLY A 83 -11.14 -4.99 -5.63
C GLY A 83 -12.63 -4.87 -5.32
N VAL A 84 -12.94 -4.06 -4.32
CA VAL A 84 -14.29 -3.67 -3.90
C VAL A 84 -14.27 -2.16 -3.68
N LEU A 85 -15.09 -1.43 -4.42
CA LEU A 85 -15.28 -0.01 -4.17
C LEU A 85 -16.03 0.17 -2.84
N SER A 86 -15.46 0.97 -1.95
CA SER A 86 -16.10 1.39 -0.71
C SER A 86 -16.41 2.88 -0.78
N TYR A 87 -17.64 3.21 -0.43
CA TYR A 87 -18.13 4.58 -0.28
C TYR A 87 -18.42 4.93 1.19
N GLY A 88 -18.21 3.98 2.10
CA GLY A 88 -18.43 4.14 3.54
C GLY A 88 -17.18 4.67 4.24
N THR A 89 -17.28 4.93 5.54
CA THR A 89 -16.16 5.39 6.41
C THR A 89 -15.45 4.21 7.07
N PRO A 90 -14.28 3.76 6.58
CA PRO A 90 -13.63 2.60 7.15
C PRO A 90 -13.29 2.83 8.62
N SER A 91 -13.61 1.85 9.45
CA SER A 91 -13.33 1.89 10.89
C SER A 91 -12.10 1.06 11.20
N ARG A 92 -11.28 1.54 12.15
CA ARG A 92 -10.11 0.82 12.62
C ARG A 92 -10.52 -0.37 13.47
N GLY A 93 -9.98 -1.55 13.16
CA GLY A 93 -10.11 -2.74 13.99
C GLY A 93 -9.26 -2.67 15.25
N GLU A 94 -9.47 -3.63 16.16
CA GLU A 94 -8.67 -3.79 17.38
C GLU A 94 -7.22 -4.18 17.07
N GLU A 95 -7.04 -5.01 16.04
CA GLU A 95 -5.73 -5.32 15.46
C GLU A 95 -5.26 -4.15 14.59
N CYS A 96 -4.82 -3.05 15.22
CA CYS A 96 -4.43 -1.84 14.53
C CYS A 96 -2.91 -1.74 14.23
N GLY A 97 -2.06 -2.50 14.92
CA GLY A 97 -0.61 -2.50 14.68
C GLY A 97 0.00 -1.08 14.79
N ILE A 98 0.77 -0.68 13.78
CA ILE A 98 1.36 0.68 13.74
C ILE A 98 0.31 1.79 13.61
N PHE A 99 -0.93 1.45 13.22
CA PHE A 99 -2.02 2.40 13.04
C PHE A 99 -2.84 2.63 14.30
N CYS A 100 -2.45 2.11 15.48
CA CYS A 100 -3.19 2.29 16.72
C CYS A 100 -3.25 3.73 17.24
N LYS A 101 -2.41 4.63 16.70
CA LYS A 101 -2.50 6.08 16.94
C LYS A 101 -3.32 6.83 15.88
N GLY A 102 -3.78 6.13 14.83
CA GLY A 102 -4.67 6.65 13.81
C GLY A 102 -6.06 7.00 14.35
N PRO A 103 -6.92 7.63 13.53
CA PRO A 103 -8.31 7.88 13.90
C PRO A 103 -9.11 6.57 13.95
N GLN A 104 -10.16 6.52 14.79
CA GLN A 104 -11.04 5.35 14.88
C GLN A 104 -11.86 5.14 13.59
N ARG A 105 -12.11 6.22 12.84
CA ARG A 105 -12.78 6.20 11.55
C ARG A 105 -12.00 7.08 10.58
N LEU A 106 -11.81 6.62 9.36
CA LEU A 106 -11.28 7.45 8.29
C LEU A 106 -12.43 8.27 7.71
N GLU A 107 -12.25 9.59 7.67
CA GLU A 107 -13.11 10.47 6.89
C GLU A 107 -12.83 10.22 5.41
N VAL A 108 -13.90 10.12 4.61
CA VAL A 108 -13.83 9.56 3.26
C VAL A 108 -13.77 10.68 2.24
N ASN A 109 -12.83 10.54 1.31
CA ASN A 109 -12.92 11.07 -0.05
C ASN A 109 -13.67 10.04 -0.90
N PRO A 110 -14.65 10.40 -1.76
CA PRO A 110 -15.62 9.51 -2.43
C PRO A 110 -15.18 8.16 -3.05
N GLU A 111 -13.90 7.80 -3.13
CA GLU A 111 -13.45 6.60 -3.85
C GLU A 111 -12.27 5.94 -3.13
N VAL A 112 -12.57 5.12 -2.12
CA VAL A 112 -11.54 4.27 -1.48
C VAL A 112 -11.58 2.90 -2.15
N SER A 113 -10.45 2.50 -2.73
CA SER A 113 -10.25 1.15 -3.26
C SER A 113 -9.97 0.21 -2.11
N CYS A 114 -10.90 -0.70 -1.81
CA CYS A 114 -10.74 -1.71 -0.78
C CYS A 114 -10.67 -3.11 -1.41
N TYR A 115 -10.40 -4.13 -0.61
CA TYR A 115 -10.40 -5.52 -1.05
C TYR A 115 -11.36 -6.37 -0.25
N ALA A 116 -11.89 -7.44 -0.85
CA ALA A 116 -12.67 -8.43 -0.14
C ALA A 116 -11.85 -9.05 1.00
N GLY A 117 -12.32 -8.93 2.24
CA GLY A 117 -11.53 -9.34 3.42
C GLY A 117 -11.17 -10.83 3.46
N GLY A 118 -12.01 -11.69 2.87
CA GLY A 118 -11.76 -13.13 2.76
C GLY A 118 -10.70 -13.53 1.74
N LEU A 119 -10.18 -12.58 0.95
CA LEU A 119 -9.18 -12.79 -0.09
C LEU A 119 -7.85 -12.10 0.21
N LEU A 120 -7.67 -11.63 1.44
CA LEU A 120 -6.38 -11.14 1.89
C LEU A 120 -5.36 -12.29 1.95
N PRO A 121 -4.07 -11.99 1.73
CA PRO A 121 -3.04 -13.00 1.83
C PRO A 121 -2.93 -13.55 3.25
N ALA A 122 -2.50 -14.81 3.36
CA ALA A 122 -2.36 -15.47 4.65
C ALA A 122 -1.41 -14.69 5.57
N GLY A 123 -1.84 -14.48 6.82
CA GLY A 123 -1.07 -13.68 7.79
C GLY A 123 -1.17 -12.17 7.61
N ALA A 124 -1.96 -11.68 6.65
CA ALA A 124 -2.24 -10.26 6.54
C ALA A 124 -3.12 -9.78 7.70
N GLN A 125 -2.80 -8.61 8.21
CA GLN A 125 -3.55 -7.92 9.23
C GLN A 125 -4.43 -6.85 8.58
N ALA A 126 -5.74 -6.98 8.73
CA ALA A 126 -6.70 -6.00 8.27
C ALA A 126 -6.89 -4.89 9.32
N VAL A 127 -6.51 -3.66 8.96
CA VAL A 127 -6.47 -2.53 9.89
C VAL A 127 -7.75 -1.71 9.82
N TYR A 128 -8.16 -1.28 8.62
CA TYR A 128 -9.38 -0.49 8.41
C TYR A 128 -10.37 -1.25 7.53
N ARG A 129 -11.63 -1.30 7.93
CA ARG A 129 -12.69 -2.09 7.29
C ARG A 129 -13.96 -1.30 7.05
N ASP A 130 -14.65 -1.61 5.97
CA ASP A 130 -16.00 -1.12 5.67
C ASP A 130 -16.87 -2.24 5.09
N ALA A 131 -18.03 -2.51 5.71
CA ALA A 131 -19.03 -3.48 5.24
C ALA A 131 -18.50 -4.84 4.73
N GLY A 132 -17.43 -5.37 5.35
CA GLY A 132 -16.79 -6.65 4.96
C GLY A 132 -15.60 -6.54 4.00
N SER A 133 -15.35 -5.35 3.46
CA SER A 133 -14.12 -4.99 2.74
C SER A 133 -13.03 -4.50 3.70
N VAL A 134 -11.78 -4.58 3.25
CA VAL A 134 -10.58 -4.12 3.95
C VAL A 134 -9.91 -3.05 3.11
N CYS A 135 -9.82 -1.85 3.66
CA CYS A 135 -9.31 -0.67 2.98
C CYS A 135 -7.86 -0.34 3.37
N VAL A 136 -7.41 -0.86 4.50
CA VAL A 136 -5.99 -0.81 4.90
C VAL A 136 -5.61 -2.17 5.44
N PHE A 137 -4.53 -2.74 4.93
CA PHE A 137 -3.95 -3.97 5.47
C PHE A 137 -2.43 -3.94 5.45
N THR A 138 -1.82 -4.76 6.30
CA THR A 138 -0.38 -5.01 6.29
C THR A 138 -0.12 -6.50 6.12
N ALA A 139 0.96 -6.85 5.43
CA ALA A 139 1.45 -8.23 5.33
C ALA A 139 2.95 -8.24 5.57
N GLU A 140 3.41 -9.05 6.52
CA GLU A 140 4.84 -9.19 6.83
C GLU A 140 5.49 -10.13 5.82
N LEU A 141 6.71 -9.80 5.39
CA LEU A 141 7.52 -10.62 4.51
C LEU A 141 8.98 -10.58 5.00
N GLY A 142 9.42 -11.65 5.66
CA GLY A 142 10.72 -11.67 6.34
C GLY A 142 10.77 -10.64 7.46
N SER A 143 11.78 -9.76 7.44
CA SER A 143 11.92 -8.66 8.40
C SER A 143 11.29 -7.35 7.94
N GLY A 144 10.72 -7.29 6.73
CA GLY A 144 10.03 -6.12 6.20
C GLY A 144 8.57 -6.41 5.94
N ARG A 145 7.90 -5.49 5.23
CA ARG A 145 6.43 -5.49 5.12
C ARG A 145 5.91 -4.86 3.85
N VAL A 146 4.68 -5.26 3.53
CA VAL A 146 3.82 -4.62 2.53
C VAL A 146 2.67 -3.94 3.27
N THR A 147 2.33 -2.72 2.90
CA THR A 147 1.15 -2.01 3.40
C THR A 147 0.35 -1.49 2.23
N TYR A 148 -0.95 -1.73 2.27
CA TYR A 148 -1.89 -1.16 1.32
C TYR A 148 -2.72 -0.08 1.99
N LEU A 149 -2.85 1.08 1.35
CA LEU A 149 -3.73 2.18 1.77
C LEU A 149 -4.75 2.45 0.66
N GLY A 150 -6.01 2.13 0.87
CA GLY A 150 -7.05 2.23 -0.18
C GLY A 150 -7.36 3.63 -0.71
N PHE A 151 -6.77 4.66 -0.12
CA PHE A 151 -6.90 6.03 -0.60
C PHE A 151 -6.14 6.22 -1.92
N ASP A 152 -6.76 6.94 -2.86
CA ASP A 152 -6.14 7.39 -4.10
C ASP A 152 -5.31 8.66 -3.87
N TRP A 153 -3.99 8.55 -4.07
CA TRP A 153 -3.04 9.65 -3.83
C TRP A 153 -3.21 10.84 -4.80
N TYR A 154 -3.78 10.61 -5.98
CA TYR A 154 -4.04 11.66 -6.98
C TYR A 154 -5.23 12.53 -6.58
N ASN A 155 -6.28 11.92 -6.03
CA ASN A 155 -7.54 12.59 -5.71
C ASN A 155 -7.59 12.99 -4.21
N THR A 156 -7.32 14.27 -3.91
CA THR A 156 -7.69 15.03 -2.69
C THR A 156 -6.78 15.09 -1.44
N THR A 157 -7.12 16.08 -0.59
CA THR A 157 -6.56 16.52 0.69
C THR A 157 -6.33 15.41 1.73
N ARG A 158 -5.07 15.26 2.14
CA ARG A 158 -4.49 14.10 2.87
C ARG A 158 -4.70 14.07 4.39
N ARG A 159 -5.60 14.89 4.95
CA ARG A 159 -5.51 15.35 6.36
C ARG A 159 -5.43 14.24 7.43
N ASN A 160 -5.94 13.03 7.17
CA ASN A 160 -6.01 11.96 8.17
C ASN A 160 -5.32 10.62 7.76
N TRP A 161 -4.63 10.56 6.61
CA TRP A 161 -4.07 9.31 6.06
C TRP A 161 -2.53 9.21 6.13
N VAL A 162 -1.85 10.32 6.42
CA VAL A 162 -0.39 10.39 6.65
C VAL A 162 -0.14 10.49 8.16
N GLN A 163 0.31 9.40 8.77
CA GLN A 163 0.88 9.38 10.13
C GLN A 163 2.32 8.87 10.07
#